data_AF-A0A2K9NE00-F1
#
_entry.id   AF-A0A2K9NE00-F1
#
_cell.length_a   1.000
_cell.length_b   1.000
_cell.length_c   1.000
_cell.angle_alpha   90.00
_cell.angle_beta   90.00
_cell.angle_gamma   90.00
#
_symmetry.space_group_name_H-M   'P 1'
#
loop_
_entity.id
_entity.type
_entity.pdbx_description
1 polymer ?
#
loop_
_entity_poly.entity_id
_entity_poly.type
_entity_poly.pdbx_seq_one_letter_code
_entity_poly.pdbx_strand_id
1 'polypeptide(L)'
;MTDADDSQVPQRRVPQLDWPRLILWLGGFALLGPALWNGFPIVFFDTAGYIKRVLDWDLEPGRSFFYGLFLYVTSGGWFSFWGPILAQAGATLWLIHLLLRAHGIGFRDWPLRQVTGAVAIGLAALTGVSWYVAQVMPDILLPLLVLCFWLLSFRWDDLDWAERLGVAVIGLLALMSHMSSMALAGGLVLTIAAAKGLDRWRGWGLSPRVWPAAVLLVLSVVAMPTLHMALIGKPGFTPGGPVFIFGRLVQDGLAQRYLSDHCPDPTIKLCAFKDNLPATADDFIWHKDSPFVAIGGWDSASPELSRLVGGIVSAYPGAFLSTALVATKDQVLMVQTGDGLDEWQEVTRWIFRAFMADGMHQAFAGAKQQRQKTTQDLFDALNLIHVPVAHLSGLGLILVAVWGFRTGRRDLSALALFVLIALIGNAFINGALSNPHDRYQSRIVWLATLVVGLAALRAVTPPRSGAAG
;
A
#
# COMPACT_ATOMS: atom_id res chain seq x y z
N MET A 1 -1.36 -55.94 59.40
CA MET A 1 -1.72 -55.97 57.96
C MET A 1 -2.73 -54.87 57.74
N THR A 2 -2.25 -53.70 57.33
CA THR A 2 -3.05 -52.53 56.99
C THR A 2 -2.73 -52.21 55.55
N ASP A 3 -3.65 -52.55 54.65
CA ASP A 3 -3.60 -52.16 53.24
C ASP A 3 -3.91 -50.66 53.16
N ALA A 4 -2.94 -49.90 52.67
CA ALA A 4 -3.12 -48.51 52.28
C ALA A 4 -3.35 -48.48 50.76
N ASP A 5 -4.60 -48.16 50.40
CA ASP A 5 -5.09 -47.92 49.05
C ASP A 5 -4.48 -46.61 48.50
N ASP A 6 -3.51 -46.74 47.59
CA ASP A 6 -2.82 -45.64 46.92
C ASP A 6 -3.70 -45.09 45.79
N SER A 7 -4.67 -44.26 46.16
CA SER A 7 -5.53 -43.54 45.23
C SER A 7 -4.76 -42.40 44.55
N GLN A 8 -4.08 -42.71 43.44
CA GLN A 8 -3.50 -41.69 42.57
C GLN A 8 -4.61 -40.81 41.95
N VAL A 9 -4.76 -39.61 42.49
CA VAL A 9 -5.59 -38.54 41.93
C VAL A 9 -5.07 -38.21 40.52
N PRO A 10 -5.88 -38.31 39.45
CA PRO A 10 -5.45 -37.94 38.12
C PRO A 10 -5.20 -36.43 38.09
N GLN A 11 -3.92 -36.03 37.98
CA GLN A 11 -3.56 -34.64 37.74
C GLN A 11 -4.20 -34.20 36.42
N ARG A 12 -5.28 -33.40 36.49
CA ARG A 12 -5.83 -32.68 35.33
C ARG A 12 -4.69 -31.83 34.77
N ARG A 13 -4.12 -32.26 33.64
CA ARG A 13 -3.21 -31.41 32.84
C ARG A 13 -4.03 -30.20 32.41
N VAL A 14 -3.79 -29.07 33.07
CA VAL A 14 -4.24 -27.77 32.56
C VAL A 14 -3.65 -27.65 31.15
N PRO A 15 -4.45 -27.39 30.10
CA PRO A 15 -3.92 -27.23 28.76
C PRO A 15 -2.86 -26.12 28.80
N GLN A 16 -1.60 -26.49 28.55
CA GLN A 16 -0.50 -25.52 28.50
C GLN A 16 -0.78 -24.54 27.37
N LEU A 17 -0.77 -23.25 27.69
CA LEU A 17 -1.04 -22.18 26.74
C LEU A 17 0.06 -22.18 25.66
N ASP A 18 -0.31 -22.32 24.38
CA ASP A 18 0.61 -22.20 23.24
C ASP A 18 0.95 -20.72 23.03
N TRP A 19 1.89 -20.21 23.83
CA TRP A 19 2.37 -18.83 23.80
C TRP A 19 2.80 -18.36 22.40
N PRO A 20 3.52 -19.17 21.58
CA PRO A 20 3.84 -18.80 20.21
C PRO A 20 2.63 -18.52 19.33
N ARG A 21 1.60 -19.39 19.38
CA ARG A 21 0.35 -19.15 18.63
C ARG A 21 -0.38 -17.95 19.19
N LEU A 22 -0.46 -17.80 20.51
CA LEU A 22 -1.14 -16.68 21.14
C LEU A 22 -0.55 -15.34 20.71
N ILE A 23 0.77 -15.17 20.74
CA ILE A 23 1.40 -13.90 20.35
C ILE A 23 1.23 -13.63 18.86
N LEU A 24 1.25 -14.67 18.01
CA LEU A 24 0.92 -14.53 16.59
C LEU A 24 -0.50 -14.01 16.39
N TRP A 25 -1.48 -14.57 17.11
CA TRP A 25 -2.87 -14.10 17.07
C TRP A 25 -3.00 -12.67 17.58
N LEU A 26 -2.32 -12.32 18.68
CA LEU A 26 -2.27 -10.95 19.19
C LEU A 26 -1.68 -9.98 18.17
N GLY A 27 -0.68 -10.40 17.39
CA GLY A 27 -0.17 -9.65 16.25
C GLY A 27 -1.23 -9.40 15.17
N GLY A 28 -2.00 -10.43 14.81
CA GLY A 28 -3.15 -10.29 13.90
C GLY A 28 -4.21 -9.32 14.44
N PHE A 29 -4.57 -9.43 15.73
CA PHE A 29 -5.52 -8.50 16.37
C PHE A 29 -4.98 -7.07 16.44
N ALA A 30 -3.68 -6.88 16.67
CA ALA A 30 -3.06 -5.56 16.66
C ALA A 30 -3.14 -4.90 15.29
N LEU A 31 -2.92 -5.66 14.20
CA LEU A 31 -3.10 -5.16 12.83
C LEU A 31 -4.56 -4.78 12.52
N LEU A 32 -5.53 -5.45 13.16
CA LEU A 32 -6.97 -5.14 13.04
C LEU A 32 -7.45 -4.11 14.07
N GLY A 33 -6.56 -3.60 14.92
CA GLY A 33 -6.88 -2.73 16.06
C GLY A 33 -7.80 -1.56 15.70
N PRO A 34 -7.51 -0.79 14.63
CA PRO A 34 -8.38 0.31 14.21
C PRO A 34 -9.80 -0.12 13.83
N ALA A 35 -9.97 -1.24 13.13
CA ALA A 35 -11.32 -1.77 12.80
C ALA A 35 -12.07 -2.25 14.05
N LEU A 36 -11.37 -2.92 14.98
CA LEU A 36 -11.94 -3.37 16.25
C LEU A 36 -12.37 -2.20 17.13
N TRP A 37 -11.54 -1.16 17.22
CA TRP A 37 -11.89 0.08 17.90
C TRP A 37 -13.08 0.77 17.22
N ASN A 38 -13.08 0.83 15.89
CA ASN A 38 -14.12 1.47 15.12
C ASN A 38 -15.47 0.76 15.20
N GLY A 39 -15.47 -0.56 15.46
CA GLY A 39 -16.65 -1.43 15.42
C GLY A 39 -17.05 -1.84 14.00
N PHE A 40 -16.27 -1.44 13.00
CA PHE A 40 -16.45 -1.72 11.58
C PHE A 40 -15.09 -1.54 10.87
N PRO A 41 -14.80 -2.23 9.76
CA PRO A 41 -13.68 -1.90 8.90
C PRO A 41 -13.60 -0.39 8.59
N ILE A 42 -12.40 0.18 8.55
CA ILE A 42 -12.24 1.59 8.22
C ILE A 42 -12.58 1.79 6.74
N VAL A 43 -13.33 2.84 6.42
CA VAL A 43 -13.64 3.19 5.02
C VAL A 43 -12.94 4.48 4.62
N PHE A 44 -12.80 4.66 3.31
CA PHE A 44 -12.30 5.89 2.68
C PHE A 44 -13.31 6.39 1.64
N PHE A 45 -13.13 7.61 1.13
CA PHE A 45 -13.98 8.23 0.10
C PHE A 45 -14.11 7.35 -1.15
N ASP A 46 -13.05 6.60 -1.42
CA ASP A 46 -12.88 5.76 -2.58
C ASP A 46 -13.52 4.37 -2.41
N THR A 47 -13.82 3.96 -1.17
CA THR A 47 -14.39 2.63 -0.87
C THR A 47 -15.67 2.40 -1.67
N ALA A 48 -16.53 3.42 -1.73
CA ALA A 48 -17.74 3.43 -2.56
C ALA A 48 -17.46 3.06 -4.02
N GLY A 49 -16.41 3.66 -4.60
CA GLY A 49 -16.04 3.45 -5.98
C GLY A 49 -15.74 1.99 -6.30
N TYR A 50 -14.97 1.29 -5.45
CA TYR A 50 -14.66 -0.13 -5.64
C TYR A 50 -15.90 -1.02 -5.55
N ILE A 51 -16.82 -0.71 -4.64
CA ILE A 51 -18.09 -1.44 -4.51
C ILE A 51 -18.94 -1.22 -5.77
N LYS A 52 -19.09 0.05 -6.19
CA LYS A 52 -19.87 0.45 -7.36
C LYS A 52 -19.37 -0.19 -8.66
N ARG A 53 -18.06 -0.38 -8.83
CA ARG A 53 -17.48 -1.09 -9.99
C ARG A 53 -18.09 -2.48 -10.18
N VAL A 54 -18.34 -3.20 -9.08
CA VAL A 54 -18.91 -4.55 -9.13
C VAL A 54 -20.44 -4.51 -9.18
N LEU A 55 -21.08 -3.57 -8.48
CA LEU A 55 -22.55 -3.43 -8.51
C LEU A 55 -23.06 -3.06 -9.91
N ASP A 56 -22.41 -2.10 -10.56
CA ASP A 56 -22.80 -1.62 -11.90
C ASP A 56 -22.19 -2.43 -13.03
N TRP A 57 -21.19 -3.28 -12.70
CA TRP A 57 -20.41 -4.03 -13.67
C TRP A 57 -19.76 -3.15 -14.76
N ASP A 58 -19.23 -1.99 -14.36
CA ASP A 58 -18.66 -0.98 -15.26
C ASP A 58 -17.35 -0.37 -14.73
N LEU A 59 -16.58 0.22 -15.64
CA LEU A 59 -15.39 1.03 -15.36
C LEU A 59 -15.78 2.50 -15.18
N GLU A 60 -15.49 3.08 -14.01
CA GLU A 60 -15.46 4.54 -13.82
C GLU A 60 -14.09 4.99 -13.32
N PRO A 61 -13.69 6.25 -13.59
CA PRO A 61 -12.34 6.73 -13.34
C PRO A 61 -11.81 6.49 -11.92
N GLY A 62 -10.51 6.17 -11.86
CA GLY A 62 -9.74 6.12 -10.62
C GLY A 62 -9.96 4.91 -9.71
N ARG A 63 -10.84 3.95 -10.03
CA ARG A 63 -11.17 2.82 -9.12
C ARG A 63 -11.05 1.46 -9.81
N SER A 64 -10.36 0.51 -9.18
CA SER A 64 -10.10 -0.81 -9.75
C SER A 64 -11.30 -1.74 -9.60
N PHE A 65 -11.75 -2.31 -10.72
CA PHE A 65 -12.73 -3.38 -10.74
C PHE A 65 -12.24 -4.64 -10.01
N PHE A 66 -10.95 -4.98 -10.13
CA PHE A 66 -10.38 -6.18 -9.51
C PHE A 66 -10.29 -6.08 -7.98
N TYR A 67 -9.99 -4.90 -7.44
CA TYR A 67 -10.09 -4.71 -5.99
C TYR A 67 -11.55 -4.81 -5.53
N GLY A 68 -12.49 -4.25 -6.30
CA GLY A 68 -13.92 -4.45 -6.07
C GLY A 68 -14.33 -5.92 -6.03
N LEU A 69 -13.86 -6.73 -6.98
CA LEU A 69 -14.10 -8.18 -6.99
C LEU A 69 -13.47 -8.88 -5.78
N PHE A 70 -12.27 -8.49 -5.37
CA PHE A 70 -11.65 -8.97 -4.14
C PHE A 70 -12.55 -8.68 -2.93
N LEU A 71 -13.08 -7.45 -2.83
CA LEU A 71 -14.03 -7.10 -1.77
C LEU A 71 -15.30 -7.95 -1.84
N TYR A 72 -15.89 -8.12 -3.01
CA TYR A 72 -17.11 -8.92 -3.20
C TYR A 72 -16.92 -10.37 -2.75
N VAL A 73 -15.86 -11.02 -3.22
CA VAL A 73 -15.59 -12.42 -2.90
C VAL A 73 -15.26 -12.60 -1.42
N THR A 74 -14.34 -11.78 -0.88
CA THR A 74 -13.91 -11.94 0.51
C THR A 74 -14.94 -11.49 1.53
N SER A 75 -15.89 -10.64 1.14
CA SER A 75 -17.03 -10.26 1.97
C SER A 75 -18.20 -11.25 1.93
N GLY A 76 -18.09 -12.34 1.15
CA GLY A 76 -19.18 -13.30 0.98
C GLY A 76 -20.38 -12.69 0.25
N GLY A 77 -20.13 -11.88 -0.77
CA GLY A 77 -21.17 -11.19 -1.53
C GLY A 77 -21.76 -9.99 -0.79
N TRP A 78 -20.90 -9.16 -0.20
CA TRP A 78 -21.28 -8.00 0.64
C TRP A 78 -21.89 -8.33 2.00
N PHE A 79 -21.89 -9.60 2.40
CA PHE A 79 -22.43 -10.03 3.69
C PHE A 79 -21.62 -9.51 4.88
N SER A 80 -20.28 -9.45 4.79
CA SER A 80 -19.42 -8.94 5.85
C SER A 80 -18.12 -8.32 5.36
N PHE A 81 -17.93 -7.02 5.58
CA PHE A 81 -16.67 -6.33 5.23
C PHE A 81 -15.49 -6.68 6.16
N TRP A 82 -15.70 -7.49 7.21
CA TRP A 82 -14.60 -8.03 8.02
C TRP A 82 -13.72 -9.00 7.24
N GLY A 83 -14.29 -9.77 6.30
CA GLY A 83 -13.55 -10.74 5.49
C GLY A 83 -12.39 -10.14 4.69
N PRO A 84 -12.59 -9.06 3.92
CA PRO A 84 -11.51 -8.36 3.22
C PRO A 84 -10.34 -7.96 4.13
N ILE A 85 -10.63 -7.34 5.28
CA ILE A 85 -9.56 -6.87 6.18
C ILE A 85 -8.88 -8.03 6.92
N LEU A 86 -9.58 -9.14 7.17
CA LEU A 86 -8.99 -10.38 7.69
C LEU A 86 -8.01 -10.99 6.68
N ALA A 87 -8.37 -10.99 5.39
CA ALA A 87 -7.48 -11.44 4.32
C ALA A 87 -6.24 -10.53 4.20
N GLN A 88 -6.42 -9.21 4.28
CA GLN A 88 -5.33 -8.22 4.29
C GLN A 88 -4.39 -8.40 5.49
N ALA A 89 -4.94 -8.58 6.69
CA ALA A 89 -4.16 -8.82 7.91
C ALA A 89 -3.39 -10.15 7.83
N GLY A 90 -4.04 -11.22 7.35
CA GLY A 90 -3.41 -12.52 7.15
C GLY A 90 -2.26 -12.46 6.15
N ALA A 91 -2.46 -11.82 5.00
CA ALA A 91 -1.42 -11.61 3.99
C ALA A 91 -0.23 -10.80 4.54
N THR A 92 -0.52 -9.72 5.28
CA THR A 92 0.51 -8.89 5.91
C THR A 92 1.34 -9.68 6.92
N LEU A 93 0.68 -10.38 7.84
CA LEU A 93 1.34 -11.17 8.87
C LEU A 93 2.15 -12.33 8.27
N TRP A 94 1.61 -12.98 7.23
CA TRP A 94 2.28 -14.08 6.53
C TRP A 94 3.53 -13.61 5.76
N LEU A 95 3.46 -12.48 5.05
CA LEU A 95 4.64 -11.94 4.35
C LEU A 95 5.72 -11.45 5.32
N ILE A 96 5.34 -10.87 6.47
CA ILE A 96 6.28 -10.58 7.56
C ILE A 96 6.93 -11.89 8.05
N HIS A 97 6.13 -12.94 8.29
CA HIS A 97 6.66 -14.24 8.72
C HIS A 97 7.69 -14.82 7.74
N LEU A 98 7.37 -14.82 6.45
CA LEU A 98 8.28 -15.32 5.40
C LEU A 98 9.56 -14.49 5.32
N LEU A 99 9.46 -13.16 5.44
CA LEU A 99 10.62 -12.28 5.43
C LEU A 99 11.55 -12.54 6.63
N LEU A 100 10.98 -12.66 7.84
CA LEU A 100 11.74 -12.99 9.04
C LEU A 100 12.42 -14.37 8.89
N ARG A 101 11.71 -15.36 8.33
CA ARG A 101 12.26 -16.70 8.07
C ARG A 101 13.42 -16.66 7.10
N ALA A 102 13.25 -16.02 5.95
CA ALA A 102 14.24 -15.96 4.87
C ALA A 102 15.53 -15.23 5.27
N HIS A 103 15.47 -14.34 6.27
CA HIS A 103 16.65 -13.69 6.84
C HIS A 103 17.16 -14.37 8.13
N GLY A 104 16.58 -15.52 8.51
CA GLY A 104 17.00 -16.32 9.65
C GLY A 104 16.86 -15.60 11.00
N ILE A 105 15.80 -14.81 11.16
CA ILE A 105 15.60 -13.89 12.28
C ILE A 105 14.84 -14.63 13.37
N GLY A 106 15.39 -14.64 14.58
CA GLY A 106 14.74 -15.22 15.75
C GLY A 106 15.20 -14.49 17.01
N PHE A 107 14.39 -14.56 18.07
CA PHE A 107 14.87 -14.28 19.42
C PHE A 107 15.34 -15.60 20.01
N ARG A 108 16.48 -15.60 20.71
CA ARG A 108 17.22 -16.78 21.22
C ARG A 108 16.38 -18.07 21.40
N ASP A 109 15.36 -18.01 22.26
CA ASP A 109 14.49 -19.14 22.62
C ASP A 109 13.04 -19.01 22.13
N TRP A 110 12.72 -17.94 21.39
CA TRP A 110 11.37 -17.68 20.91
C TRP A 110 11.15 -18.36 19.55
N PRO A 111 10.09 -19.18 19.40
CA PRO A 111 9.70 -19.68 18.09
C PRO A 111 9.41 -18.54 17.13
N LEU A 112 9.72 -18.72 15.84
CA LEU A 112 9.57 -17.68 14.81
C LEU A 112 8.16 -17.07 14.77
N ARG A 113 7.11 -17.86 15.03
CA ARG A 113 5.72 -17.40 15.11
C ARG A 113 5.51 -16.35 16.21
N GLN A 114 6.17 -16.54 17.35
CA GLN A 114 6.14 -15.60 18.47
C GLN A 114 6.83 -14.28 18.09
N VAL A 115 8.00 -14.37 17.44
CA VAL A 115 8.74 -13.19 16.94
C VAL A 115 7.92 -12.43 15.91
N THR A 116 7.25 -13.16 15.00
CA THR A 116 6.36 -12.58 13.99
C THR A 116 5.24 -11.78 14.63
N GLY A 117 4.56 -12.36 15.63
CA GLY A 117 3.51 -11.68 16.37
C GLY A 117 4.01 -10.43 17.10
N ALA A 118 5.16 -10.52 17.77
CA ALA A 118 5.78 -9.37 18.45
C ALA A 118 6.18 -8.25 17.47
N VAL A 119 6.73 -8.58 16.31
CA VAL A 119 7.04 -7.62 15.25
C VAL A 119 5.77 -6.97 14.72
N ALA A 120 4.70 -7.74 14.49
CA ALA A 120 3.42 -7.19 14.04
C ALA A 120 2.79 -6.23 15.07
N ILE A 121 2.86 -6.58 16.37
CA ILE A 121 2.42 -5.69 17.46
C ILE A 121 3.25 -4.40 17.46
N GLY A 122 4.59 -4.51 17.38
CA GLY A 122 5.47 -3.36 17.35
C GLY A 122 5.21 -2.44 16.16
N LEU A 123 5.02 -3.00 14.95
CA LEU A 123 4.68 -2.23 13.77
C LEU A 123 3.30 -1.57 13.89
N ALA A 124 2.30 -2.28 14.40
CA ALA A 124 0.95 -1.74 14.60
C ALA A 124 0.90 -0.57 15.60
N ALA A 125 1.81 -0.56 16.59
CA ALA A 125 1.90 0.48 17.60
C ALA A 125 2.79 1.66 17.20
N LEU A 126 3.84 1.42 16.40
CA LEU A 126 4.84 2.44 16.05
C LEU A 126 4.59 3.09 14.69
N THR A 127 3.68 2.54 13.88
CA THR A 127 3.43 2.99 12.50
C THR A 127 1.94 2.93 12.15
N GLY A 128 1.56 3.58 11.05
CA GLY A 128 0.19 3.54 10.53
C GLY A 128 -0.27 2.20 9.93
N VAL A 129 0.55 1.13 9.92
CA VAL A 129 0.23 -0.12 9.20
C VAL A 129 -1.12 -0.72 9.59
N SER A 130 -1.50 -0.66 10.87
CA SER A 130 -2.77 -1.19 11.37
C SER A 130 -3.96 -0.42 10.79
N TRP A 131 -3.82 0.88 10.56
CA TRP A 131 -4.85 1.70 9.92
C TRP A 131 -5.03 1.32 8.45
N TYR A 132 -3.96 1.00 7.71
CA TYR A 132 -4.07 0.58 6.31
C TYR A 132 -4.55 -0.87 6.16
N VAL A 133 -4.15 -1.77 7.06
CA VAL A 133 -4.69 -3.15 7.09
C VAL A 133 -6.19 -3.15 7.35
N ALA A 134 -6.65 -2.30 8.27
CA ALA A 134 -8.04 -2.17 8.68
C ALA A 134 -8.92 -1.43 7.66
N GLN A 135 -8.35 -0.84 6.61
CA GLN A 135 -9.09 -0.10 5.59
C GLN A 135 -9.63 -1.01 4.49
N VAL A 136 -10.85 -0.73 4.03
CA VAL A 136 -11.45 -1.28 2.81
C VAL A 136 -10.91 -0.52 1.60
N MET A 137 -9.57 -0.57 1.44
CA MET A 137 -8.78 0.10 0.43
C MET A 137 -7.57 -0.76 0.01
N PRO A 138 -7.10 -0.67 -1.24
CA PRO A 138 -5.94 -1.44 -1.72
C PRO A 138 -4.59 -0.93 -1.20
N ASP A 139 -4.55 0.12 -0.37
CA ASP A 139 -3.32 0.78 0.09
C ASP A 139 -2.30 -0.17 0.71
N ILE A 140 -2.76 -1.13 1.52
CA ILE A 140 -1.89 -2.13 2.13
C ILE A 140 -1.27 -3.07 1.10
N LEU A 141 -1.88 -3.27 -0.07
CA LEU A 141 -1.35 -4.19 -1.08
C LEU A 141 -0.05 -3.65 -1.71
N LEU A 142 0.17 -2.33 -1.73
CA LEU A 142 1.38 -1.73 -2.29
C LEU A 142 2.67 -2.14 -1.53
N PRO A 143 2.79 -1.97 -0.19
CA PRO A 143 3.96 -2.47 0.53
C PRO A 143 4.06 -4.01 0.47
N LEU A 144 2.94 -4.73 0.42
CA LEU A 144 2.98 -6.19 0.27
C LEU A 144 3.56 -6.60 -1.09
N LEU A 145 3.28 -5.86 -2.17
CA LEU A 145 3.91 -6.06 -3.48
C LEU A 145 5.44 -5.94 -3.41
N VAL A 146 5.95 -4.96 -2.67
CA VAL A 146 7.40 -4.80 -2.45
C VAL A 146 7.97 -6.04 -1.77
N LEU A 147 7.31 -6.54 -0.72
CA LEU A 147 7.72 -7.78 -0.04
C LEU A 147 7.64 -8.99 -0.97
N CYS A 148 6.57 -9.13 -1.76
CA CYS A 148 6.42 -10.21 -2.73
C CYS A 148 7.56 -10.21 -3.76
N PHE A 149 7.91 -9.04 -4.30
CA PHE A 149 8.98 -8.92 -5.28
C PHE A 149 10.35 -9.23 -4.66
N TRP A 150 10.60 -8.78 -3.44
CA TRP A 150 11.81 -9.16 -2.71
C TRP A 150 11.89 -10.67 -2.51
N LEU A 151 10.83 -11.27 -1.97
CA LEU A 151 10.79 -12.71 -1.65
C LEU A 151 10.94 -13.57 -2.90
N LEU A 152 10.22 -13.28 -3.98
CA LEU A 152 10.30 -14.05 -5.21
C LEU A 152 11.62 -13.83 -5.97
N SER A 153 12.26 -12.66 -5.84
CA SER A 153 13.46 -12.36 -6.62
C SER A 153 14.75 -12.70 -5.89
N PHE A 154 14.84 -12.42 -4.59
CA PHE A 154 16.06 -12.60 -3.80
C PHE A 154 16.01 -13.82 -2.88
N ARG A 155 14.80 -14.31 -2.54
CA ARG A 155 14.58 -15.40 -1.57
C ARG A 155 13.81 -16.57 -2.17
N TRP A 156 13.89 -16.75 -3.49
CA TRP A 156 13.15 -17.80 -4.19
C TRP A 156 13.40 -19.19 -3.60
N ASP A 157 14.66 -19.51 -3.30
CA ASP A 157 15.07 -20.83 -2.81
C ASP A 157 14.69 -21.06 -1.33
N ASP A 158 14.34 -20.01 -0.59
CA ASP A 158 13.85 -20.06 0.79
C ASP A 158 12.33 -20.28 0.89
N LEU A 159 11.64 -20.36 -0.26
CA LEU A 159 10.20 -20.58 -0.37
C LEU A 159 9.90 -21.93 -1.01
N ASP A 160 8.92 -22.65 -0.46
CA ASP A 160 8.33 -23.79 -1.14
C ASP A 160 7.40 -23.37 -2.29
N TRP A 161 6.87 -24.35 -3.05
CA TRP A 161 6.03 -24.06 -4.21
C TRP A 161 4.70 -23.39 -3.85
N ALA A 162 4.08 -23.77 -2.71
CA ALA A 162 2.80 -23.24 -2.27
C ALA A 162 2.97 -21.80 -1.78
N GLU A 163 4.08 -21.52 -1.11
CA GLU A 163 4.49 -20.19 -0.69
C GLU A 163 4.78 -19.29 -1.89
N ARG A 164 5.53 -19.78 -2.89
CA ARG A 164 5.77 -19.04 -4.14
C ARG A 164 4.44 -18.70 -4.83
N LEU A 165 3.51 -19.65 -4.90
CA LEU A 165 2.19 -19.43 -5.48
C LEU A 165 1.39 -18.40 -4.68
N GLY A 166 1.31 -18.52 -3.36
CA GLY A 166 0.57 -17.57 -2.53
C GLY A 166 1.17 -16.16 -2.57
N VAL A 167 2.50 -16.02 -2.53
CA VAL A 167 3.20 -14.74 -2.69
C VAL A 167 2.93 -14.15 -4.08
N ALA A 168 2.94 -14.98 -5.13
CA ALA A 168 2.62 -14.55 -6.49
C ALA A 168 1.15 -14.10 -6.62
N VAL A 169 0.19 -14.78 -5.99
CA VAL A 169 -1.23 -14.39 -5.97
C VAL A 169 -1.43 -13.06 -5.27
N ILE A 170 -0.80 -12.84 -4.11
CA ILE A 170 -0.86 -11.55 -3.40
C ILE A 170 -0.23 -10.44 -4.27
N GLY A 171 0.92 -10.72 -4.89
CA GLY A 171 1.57 -9.77 -5.80
C GLY A 171 0.70 -9.41 -7.00
N LEU A 172 0.04 -10.40 -7.62
CA LEU A 172 -0.86 -10.18 -8.74
C LEU A 172 -2.10 -9.37 -8.32
N LEU A 173 -2.69 -9.69 -7.16
CA LEU A 173 -3.79 -8.92 -6.60
C LEU A 173 -3.39 -7.44 -6.39
N ALA A 174 -2.21 -7.18 -5.83
CA ALA A 174 -1.70 -5.83 -5.64
C ALA A 174 -1.52 -5.06 -6.96
N LEU A 175 -0.97 -5.72 -7.99
CA LEU A 175 -0.80 -5.15 -9.32
C LEU A 175 -2.14 -4.84 -10.00
N MET A 176 -3.13 -5.72 -9.85
CA MET A 176 -4.46 -5.54 -10.46
C MET A 176 -5.34 -4.55 -9.69
N SER A 177 -5.00 -4.26 -8.44
CA SER A 177 -5.80 -3.39 -7.56
C SER A 177 -5.53 -1.90 -7.72
N HIS A 178 -4.35 -1.49 -8.22
CA HIS A 178 -4.03 -0.07 -8.40
C HIS A 178 -2.90 0.17 -9.43
N MET A 179 -3.07 1.15 -10.31
CA MET A 179 -2.09 1.45 -11.38
C MET A 179 -0.73 1.94 -10.86
N SER A 180 -0.69 2.63 -9.71
CA SER A 180 0.57 3.01 -9.06
C SER A 180 1.40 1.79 -8.64
N SER A 181 0.75 0.66 -8.32
CA SER A 181 1.42 -0.61 -8.03
C SER A 181 2.13 -1.16 -9.26
N MET A 182 1.50 -1.07 -10.44
CA MET A 182 2.12 -1.46 -11.71
C MET A 182 3.31 -0.56 -12.06
N ALA A 183 3.17 0.76 -11.90
CA ALA A 183 4.25 1.71 -12.13
C ALA A 183 5.45 1.43 -11.19
N LEU A 184 5.19 1.22 -9.90
CA LEU A 184 6.22 0.88 -8.93
C LEU A 184 6.89 -0.46 -9.27
N ALA A 185 6.11 -1.47 -9.63
CA ALA A 185 6.63 -2.77 -10.06
C ALA A 185 7.54 -2.68 -11.29
N GLY A 186 7.24 -1.83 -12.27
CA GLY A 186 8.13 -1.55 -13.38
C GLY A 186 9.51 -1.07 -12.91
N GLY A 187 9.53 -0.07 -12.02
CA GLY A 187 10.77 0.42 -11.40
C GLY A 187 11.50 -0.64 -10.59
N LEU A 188 10.79 -1.49 -9.84
CA LEU A 188 11.38 -2.57 -9.05
C LEU A 188 11.94 -3.70 -9.93
N VAL A 189 11.30 -4.05 -11.06
CA VAL A 189 11.84 -5.02 -12.02
C VAL A 189 13.16 -4.51 -12.60
N LEU A 190 13.23 -3.23 -12.98
CA LEU A 190 14.49 -2.60 -13.41
C LEU A 190 15.54 -2.62 -12.31
N THR A 191 15.14 -2.37 -11.07
CA THR A 191 16.03 -2.44 -9.89
C THR A 191 16.58 -3.85 -9.68
N ILE A 192 15.75 -4.89 -9.80
CA ILE A 192 16.17 -6.29 -9.68
C ILE A 192 17.12 -6.68 -10.83
N ALA A 193 16.84 -6.20 -12.06
CA ALA A 193 17.72 -6.42 -13.21
C ALA A 193 19.08 -5.74 -13.03
N ALA A 194 19.10 -4.49 -12.56
CA ALA A 194 20.32 -3.77 -12.22
C ALA A 194 21.10 -4.46 -11.10
N ALA A 195 20.42 -4.90 -10.04
CA ALA A 195 21.03 -5.69 -8.96
C ALA A 195 21.64 -6.99 -9.48
N LYS A 196 20.99 -7.69 -10.42
CA LYS A 196 21.55 -8.89 -11.07
C LYS A 196 22.80 -8.58 -11.88
N GLY A 197 22.82 -7.48 -12.63
CA GLY A 197 23.99 -7.03 -13.37
C GLY A 197 25.16 -6.71 -12.45
N LEU A 198 24.88 -5.97 -11.38
CA LEU A 198 25.88 -5.59 -10.37
C LEU A 198 26.43 -6.81 -9.61
N ASP A 199 25.56 -7.75 -9.25
CA ASP A 199 25.94 -9.00 -8.58
C ASP A 199 26.87 -9.85 -9.46
N ARG A 200 26.59 -9.94 -10.77
CA ARG A 200 27.48 -10.63 -11.73
C ARG A 200 28.82 -9.93 -11.91
N TRP A 201 28.83 -8.60 -11.90
CA TRP A 201 30.06 -7.83 -12.08
C TRP A 201 30.96 -7.87 -10.82
N ARG A 202 30.36 -7.76 -9.63
CA ARG A 202 31.08 -7.63 -8.35
C ARG A 202 31.17 -8.92 -7.54
N GLY A 203 30.46 -9.98 -7.93
CA GLY A 203 30.42 -11.26 -7.21
C GLY A 203 29.81 -11.11 -5.81
N TRP A 204 28.66 -10.43 -5.69
CA TRP A 204 28.06 -10.17 -4.38
C TRP A 204 27.43 -11.39 -3.73
N GLY A 205 27.06 -12.40 -4.53
CA GLY A 205 26.44 -13.64 -4.06
C GLY A 205 24.94 -13.50 -3.80
N LEU A 206 24.29 -12.44 -4.31
CA LEU A 206 22.85 -12.22 -4.14
C LEU A 206 22.00 -13.05 -5.10
N SER A 207 22.52 -13.32 -6.31
CA SER A 207 21.89 -14.11 -7.38
C SER A 207 20.39 -13.83 -7.64
N PRO A 208 19.95 -12.56 -7.75
CA PRO A 208 18.52 -12.26 -7.89
C PRO A 208 17.92 -12.81 -9.19
N ARG A 209 16.68 -13.30 -9.08
CA ARG A 209 15.86 -13.80 -10.17
C ARG A 209 14.91 -12.70 -10.64
N VAL A 210 15.15 -12.16 -11.83
CA VAL A 210 14.30 -11.11 -12.43
C VAL A 210 12.97 -11.67 -12.92
N TRP A 211 12.96 -12.92 -13.39
CA TRP A 211 11.84 -13.49 -14.12
C TRP A 211 10.53 -13.55 -13.31
N PRO A 212 10.47 -13.86 -11.99
CA PRO A 212 9.20 -13.94 -11.28
C PRO A 212 8.48 -12.60 -11.24
N ALA A 213 9.20 -11.52 -10.88
CA ALA A 213 8.66 -10.17 -10.84
C ALA A 213 8.28 -9.68 -12.26
N ALA A 214 9.11 -9.97 -13.27
CA ALA A 214 8.83 -9.61 -14.65
C ALA A 214 7.59 -10.32 -15.20
N VAL A 215 7.43 -11.62 -14.92
CA VAL A 215 6.25 -12.39 -15.33
C VAL A 215 4.99 -11.85 -14.67
N LEU A 216 5.01 -11.55 -13.37
CA LEU A 216 3.85 -10.94 -12.69
C LEU A 216 3.49 -9.58 -13.29
N LEU A 217 4.47 -8.73 -13.57
CA LEU A 217 4.24 -7.44 -14.21
C LEU A 217 3.62 -7.62 -15.60
N VAL A 218 4.24 -8.42 -16.47
CA VAL A 218 3.73 -8.68 -17.84
C VAL A 218 2.33 -9.28 -17.78
N LEU A 219 2.10 -10.25 -16.89
CA LEU A 219 0.79 -10.85 -16.69
C LEU A 219 -0.23 -9.79 -16.29
N SER A 220 0.09 -8.89 -15.36
CA SER A 220 -0.84 -7.84 -14.93
C SER A 220 -1.14 -6.81 -16.03
N VAL A 221 -0.13 -6.41 -16.81
CA VAL A 221 -0.24 -5.45 -17.92
C VAL A 221 -1.10 -6.01 -19.06
N VAL A 222 -0.99 -7.31 -19.32
CA VAL A 222 -1.80 -8.00 -20.36
C VAL A 222 -3.18 -8.39 -19.83
N ALA A 223 -3.27 -8.90 -18.60
CA ALA A 223 -4.51 -9.40 -18.02
C ALA A 223 -5.52 -8.29 -17.75
N MET A 224 -5.09 -7.10 -17.31
CA MET A 224 -6.02 -6.01 -16.99
C MET A 224 -6.89 -5.59 -18.19
N PRO A 225 -6.35 -5.16 -19.34
CA PRO A 225 -7.18 -4.78 -20.48
C PRO A 225 -7.93 -5.96 -21.10
N THR A 226 -7.36 -7.17 -21.09
CA THR A 226 -8.03 -8.36 -21.65
C THR A 226 -9.21 -8.80 -20.78
N LEU A 227 -9.07 -8.78 -19.46
CA LEU A 227 -10.15 -9.08 -18.53
C LEU A 227 -11.19 -7.96 -18.49
N HIS A 228 -10.81 -6.69 -18.59
CA HIS A 228 -11.81 -5.61 -18.76
C HIS A 228 -12.60 -5.76 -20.07
N MET A 229 -11.95 -6.15 -21.17
CA MET A 229 -12.66 -6.49 -22.40
C MET A 229 -13.62 -7.68 -22.20
N ALA A 230 -13.13 -8.77 -21.58
CA ALA A 230 -13.92 -9.98 -21.41
C ALA A 230 -15.09 -9.83 -20.42
N LEU A 231 -14.91 -9.04 -19.36
CA LEU A 231 -15.89 -8.89 -18.29
C LEU A 231 -16.82 -7.70 -18.54
N ILE A 232 -16.31 -6.58 -19.04
CA ILE A 232 -17.01 -5.28 -19.10
C ILE A 232 -17.26 -4.83 -20.56
N GLY A 233 -16.59 -5.45 -21.54
CA GLY A 233 -16.70 -5.06 -22.96
C GLY A 233 -15.90 -3.81 -23.34
N LYS A 234 -15.04 -3.30 -22.44
CA LYS A 234 -14.21 -2.11 -22.64
C LYS A 234 -12.74 -2.45 -22.38
N PRO A 235 -11.84 -2.44 -23.37
CA PRO A 235 -10.42 -2.64 -23.11
C PRO A 235 -9.83 -1.39 -22.50
N GLY A 236 -8.92 -1.55 -21.57
CA GLY A 236 -8.15 -0.43 -21.03
C GLY A 236 -7.65 -0.67 -19.63
N PHE A 237 -6.77 0.22 -19.20
CA PHE A 237 -6.44 0.39 -17.79
C PHE A 237 -7.51 1.24 -17.11
N THR A 238 -7.47 1.34 -15.78
CA THR A 238 -8.39 2.22 -15.04
C THR A 238 -8.29 3.66 -15.57
N PRO A 239 -9.41 4.27 -16.04
CA PRO A 239 -9.38 5.60 -16.65
C PRO A 239 -9.13 6.71 -15.62
N GLY A 240 -8.73 7.90 -16.09
CA GLY A 240 -8.60 9.11 -15.27
C GLY A 240 -7.19 9.70 -15.14
N GLY A 241 -6.14 9.00 -15.60
CA GLY A 241 -4.74 9.46 -15.47
C GLY A 241 -4.47 10.91 -15.92
N PRO A 242 -4.93 11.36 -17.10
CA PRO A 242 -4.73 12.73 -17.55
C PRO A 242 -5.33 13.80 -16.61
N VAL A 243 -6.42 13.49 -15.92
CA VAL A 243 -7.09 14.42 -14.99
C VAL A 243 -6.18 14.71 -13.79
N PHE A 244 -5.59 13.67 -13.20
CA PHE A 244 -4.67 13.80 -12.06
C PHE A 244 -3.39 14.54 -12.43
N ILE A 245 -2.80 14.21 -13.59
CA ILE A 245 -1.60 14.91 -14.07
C ILE A 245 -1.92 16.38 -14.35
N PHE A 246 -3.04 16.67 -15.01
CA PHE A 246 -3.40 18.07 -15.27
C PHE A 246 -3.71 18.84 -13.99
N GLY A 247 -4.45 18.25 -13.04
CA GLY A 247 -4.69 18.85 -11.72
C GLY A 247 -3.37 19.18 -11.00
N ARG A 248 -2.36 18.31 -11.12
CA ARG A 248 -1.02 18.61 -10.61
C ARG A 248 -0.37 19.81 -11.30
N LEU A 249 -0.49 19.90 -12.61
CA LEU A 249 0.02 21.05 -13.39
C LEU A 249 -0.70 22.35 -13.04
N VAL A 250 -1.97 22.30 -12.62
CA VAL A 250 -2.71 23.43 -12.05
C VAL A 250 -2.10 23.84 -10.71
N GLN A 251 -1.85 22.88 -9.81
CA GLN A 251 -1.21 23.16 -8.52
C GLN A 251 0.20 23.76 -8.65
N ASP A 252 0.92 23.38 -9.70
CA ASP A 252 2.28 23.88 -10.00
C ASP A 252 2.31 25.22 -10.74
N GLY A 253 1.16 25.77 -11.14
CA GLY A 253 1.10 27.00 -11.93
C GLY A 253 1.43 26.84 -13.42
N LEU A 254 1.78 25.63 -13.87
CA LEU A 254 2.16 25.37 -15.27
C LEU A 254 0.96 25.40 -16.21
N ALA A 255 -0.21 24.95 -15.77
CA ALA A 255 -1.44 25.03 -16.56
C ALA A 255 -1.85 26.50 -16.79
N GLN A 256 -1.74 27.33 -15.75
CA GLN A 256 -2.05 28.76 -15.78
C GLN A 256 -1.10 29.47 -16.74
N ARG A 257 0.21 29.19 -16.65
CA ARG A 257 1.20 29.73 -17.58
C ARG A 257 0.89 29.34 -19.03
N TYR A 258 0.60 28.07 -19.28
CA TYR A 258 0.30 27.59 -20.63
C TYR A 258 -0.92 28.27 -21.24
N LEU A 259 -2.00 28.42 -20.46
CA LEU A 259 -3.22 29.09 -20.89
C LEU A 259 -3.01 30.59 -21.07
N SER A 260 -2.14 31.22 -20.27
CA SER A 260 -1.74 32.61 -20.50
C SER A 260 -1.04 32.78 -21.86
N ASP A 261 -0.15 31.84 -22.21
CA ASP A 261 0.65 31.90 -23.44
C ASP A 261 -0.14 31.53 -24.72
N HIS A 262 -1.20 30.72 -24.61
CA HIS A 262 -1.90 30.13 -25.76
C HIS A 262 -3.37 30.58 -25.94
N CYS A 263 -3.97 31.25 -24.96
CA CYS A 263 -5.34 31.75 -25.10
C CYS A 263 -5.38 33.17 -25.69
N PRO A 264 -6.42 33.52 -26.49
CA PRO A 264 -7.61 32.71 -26.76
C PRO A 264 -7.40 31.66 -27.87
N ASP A 265 -7.84 30.42 -27.61
CA ASP A 265 -7.91 29.34 -28.59
C ASP A 265 -9.29 28.65 -28.47
N PRO A 266 -10.14 28.68 -29.51
CA PRO A 266 -11.48 28.09 -29.46
C PRO A 266 -11.48 26.56 -29.34
N THR A 267 -10.34 25.90 -29.57
CA THR A 267 -10.17 24.44 -29.43
C THR A 267 -9.84 23.99 -28.00
N ILE A 268 -9.66 24.95 -27.08
CA ILE A 268 -9.36 24.76 -25.66
C ILE A 268 -10.52 25.37 -24.85
N LYS A 269 -11.41 24.53 -24.32
CA LYS A 269 -12.54 24.99 -23.49
C LYS A 269 -12.06 25.70 -22.23
N LEU A 270 -10.93 25.27 -21.67
CA LEU A 270 -10.32 25.91 -20.49
C LEU A 270 -9.89 27.36 -20.69
N CYS A 271 -9.77 27.86 -21.94
CA CYS A 271 -9.48 29.29 -22.15
C CYS A 271 -10.54 30.22 -21.57
N ALA A 272 -11.79 29.76 -21.43
CA ALA A 272 -12.86 30.51 -20.77
C ALA A 272 -12.63 30.69 -19.25
N PHE A 273 -11.75 29.87 -18.66
CA PHE A 273 -11.48 29.82 -17.22
C PHE A 273 -10.02 30.20 -16.89
N LYS A 274 -9.25 30.72 -17.84
CA LYS A 274 -7.80 30.96 -17.67
C LYS A 274 -7.47 31.82 -16.43
N ASP A 275 -8.33 32.78 -16.11
CA ASP A 275 -8.15 33.72 -14.99
C ASP A 275 -8.78 33.21 -13.68
N ASN A 276 -9.49 32.07 -13.72
CA ASN A 276 -10.27 31.49 -12.61
C ASN A 276 -9.87 30.02 -12.32
N LEU A 277 -8.63 29.63 -12.62
CA LEU A 277 -8.11 28.32 -12.23
C LEU A 277 -7.79 28.31 -10.73
N PRO A 278 -8.19 27.25 -10.00
CA PRO A 278 -7.90 27.15 -8.58
C PRO A 278 -6.41 26.94 -8.31
N ALA A 279 -6.02 27.07 -7.04
CA ALA A 279 -4.63 26.96 -6.61
C ALA A 279 -4.16 25.51 -6.38
N THR A 280 -5.08 24.58 -6.13
CA THR A 280 -4.74 23.19 -5.77
C THR A 280 -5.30 22.18 -6.76
N ALA A 281 -4.67 21.01 -6.81
CA ALA A 281 -5.17 19.90 -7.60
C ALA A 281 -6.54 19.42 -7.10
N ASP A 282 -6.74 19.39 -5.78
CA ASP A 282 -7.99 18.92 -5.18
C ASP A 282 -9.16 19.87 -5.48
N ASP A 283 -8.94 21.19 -5.41
CA ASP A 283 -9.96 22.17 -5.79
C ASP A 283 -10.28 22.09 -7.28
N PHE A 284 -9.30 21.76 -8.13
CA PHE A 284 -9.54 21.56 -9.55
C PHE A 284 -10.37 20.29 -9.82
N ILE A 285 -10.01 19.16 -9.21
CA ILE A 285 -10.59 17.86 -9.55
C ILE A 285 -11.93 17.62 -8.82
N TRP A 286 -12.03 18.01 -7.56
CA TRP A 286 -13.10 17.57 -6.67
C TRP A 286 -14.11 18.66 -6.32
N HIS A 287 -13.76 19.95 -6.44
CA HIS A 287 -14.72 21.02 -6.14
C HIS A 287 -15.84 21.05 -7.20
N LYS A 288 -17.09 21.12 -6.75
CA LYS A 288 -18.28 21.07 -7.61
C LYS A 288 -18.35 22.20 -8.66
N ASP A 289 -17.78 23.36 -8.33
CA ASP A 289 -17.78 24.56 -9.17
C ASP A 289 -16.46 24.74 -9.93
N SER A 290 -15.62 23.70 -10.03
CA SER A 290 -14.32 23.82 -10.66
C SER A 290 -14.41 23.92 -12.19
N PRO A 291 -13.42 24.53 -12.86
CA PRO A 291 -13.34 24.54 -14.32
C PRO A 291 -13.36 23.14 -14.95
N PHE A 292 -12.87 22.12 -14.23
CA PHE A 292 -12.93 20.73 -14.68
C PHE A 292 -14.36 20.24 -14.86
N VAL A 293 -15.24 20.48 -13.88
CA VAL A 293 -16.66 20.13 -13.98
C VAL A 293 -17.30 20.90 -15.13
N ALA A 294 -17.01 22.20 -15.27
CA ALA A 294 -17.60 23.07 -16.28
C ALA A 294 -17.28 22.67 -17.73
N ILE A 295 -16.11 22.09 -18.00
CA ILE A 295 -15.73 21.61 -19.35
C ILE A 295 -16.22 20.19 -19.66
N GLY A 296 -16.92 19.55 -18.73
CA GLY A 296 -17.53 18.23 -18.88
C GLY A 296 -16.97 17.13 -17.97
N GLY A 297 -16.17 17.48 -16.96
CA GLY A 297 -15.75 16.62 -15.86
C GLY A 297 -15.20 15.25 -16.27
N TRP A 298 -15.50 14.24 -15.47
CA TRP A 298 -15.07 12.86 -15.68
C TRP A 298 -15.61 12.24 -16.98
N ASP A 299 -16.71 12.77 -17.53
CA ASP A 299 -17.37 12.22 -18.72
C ASP A 299 -16.68 12.60 -20.03
N SER A 300 -16.21 13.86 -20.15
CA SER A 300 -15.73 14.37 -21.45
C SER A 300 -14.53 15.31 -21.41
N ALA A 301 -14.00 15.67 -20.24
CA ALA A 301 -12.82 16.56 -20.16
C ALA A 301 -11.50 15.84 -20.50
N SER A 302 -11.42 14.53 -20.26
CA SER A 302 -10.17 13.75 -20.34
C SER A 302 -9.40 13.91 -21.66
N PRO A 303 -10.01 13.89 -22.86
CA PRO A 303 -9.29 14.08 -24.12
C PRO A 303 -8.64 15.47 -24.25
N GLU A 304 -9.30 16.54 -23.79
CA GLU A 304 -8.73 17.89 -23.78
C GLU A 304 -7.56 17.98 -22.79
N LEU A 305 -7.76 17.49 -21.56
CA LEU A 305 -6.69 17.49 -20.55
C LEU A 305 -5.47 16.68 -21.00
N SER A 306 -5.67 15.54 -21.66
CA SER A 306 -4.58 14.74 -22.22
C SER A 306 -3.76 15.52 -23.27
N ARG A 307 -4.43 16.22 -24.20
CA ARG A 307 -3.77 17.10 -25.18
C ARG A 307 -3.00 18.23 -24.48
N LEU A 308 -3.60 18.87 -23.49
CA LEU A 308 -2.97 19.97 -22.75
C LEU A 308 -1.77 19.50 -21.92
N VAL A 309 -1.85 18.35 -21.25
CA VAL A 309 -0.71 17.75 -20.54
C VAL A 309 0.46 17.56 -21.51
N GLY A 310 0.21 16.97 -22.69
CA GLY A 310 1.24 16.82 -23.73
C GLY A 310 1.83 18.15 -24.21
N GLY A 311 0.97 19.15 -24.42
CA GLY A 311 1.37 20.51 -24.80
C GLY A 311 2.24 21.19 -23.74
N ILE A 312 1.82 21.15 -22.46
CA ILE A 312 2.53 21.75 -21.32
C ILE A 312 3.91 21.11 -21.13
N VAL A 313 3.97 19.77 -21.13
CA VAL A 313 5.24 19.05 -20.98
C VAL A 313 6.20 19.34 -22.13
N SER A 314 5.69 19.46 -23.36
CA SER A 314 6.50 19.78 -24.52
C SER A 314 6.99 21.24 -24.52
N ALA A 315 6.15 22.17 -24.05
CA ALA A 315 6.47 23.59 -23.99
C ALA A 315 7.42 23.93 -22.83
N TYR A 316 7.29 23.27 -21.68
CA TYR A 316 8.08 23.56 -20.48
C TYR A 316 8.71 22.32 -19.83
N PRO A 317 9.52 21.52 -20.56
CA PRO A 317 10.04 20.25 -20.05
C PRO A 317 10.91 20.41 -18.81
N GLY A 318 11.74 21.46 -18.76
CA GLY A 318 12.58 21.76 -17.60
C GLY A 318 11.79 22.18 -16.36
N ALA A 319 10.72 22.97 -16.56
CA ALA A 319 9.86 23.39 -15.46
C ALA A 319 9.05 22.20 -14.92
N PHE A 320 8.48 21.37 -15.81
CA PHE A 320 7.79 20.14 -15.44
C PHE A 320 8.70 19.19 -14.64
N LEU A 321 9.94 18.96 -15.10
CA LEU A 321 10.90 18.14 -14.35
C LEU A 321 11.21 18.74 -12.97
N SER A 322 11.40 20.07 -12.90
CA SER A 322 11.66 20.76 -11.64
C SER A 322 10.50 20.61 -10.65
N THR A 323 9.26 20.84 -11.08
CA THR A 323 8.11 20.73 -10.19
C THR A 323 7.81 19.28 -9.80
N ALA A 324 8.04 18.32 -10.69
CA ALA A 324 7.99 16.89 -10.38
C ALA A 324 9.01 16.48 -9.29
N LEU A 325 10.24 16.99 -9.34
CA LEU A 325 11.27 16.71 -8.33
C LEU A 325 10.92 17.36 -6.98
N VAL A 326 10.38 18.58 -6.98
CA VAL A 326 9.88 19.24 -5.77
C VAL A 326 8.75 18.43 -5.16
N ALA A 327 7.75 18.02 -5.96
CA ALA A 327 6.65 17.19 -5.50
C ALA A 327 7.11 15.86 -4.92
N THR A 328 8.11 15.24 -5.54
CA THR A 328 8.72 14.00 -5.06
C THR A 328 9.37 14.20 -3.70
N LYS A 329 10.11 15.31 -3.52
CA LYS A 329 10.73 15.67 -2.24
C LYS A 329 9.67 15.89 -1.16
N ASP A 330 8.63 16.65 -1.45
CA ASP A 330 7.55 16.92 -0.51
C ASP A 330 6.84 15.62 -0.12
N GLN A 331 6.55 14.76 -1.10
CA GLN A 331 5.92 13.45 -0.87
C GLN A 331 6.77 12.50 -0.01
N VAL A 332 8.11 12.56 -0.08
CA VAL A 332 8.99 11.78 0.82
C VAL A 332 8.80 12.18 2.28
N LEU A 333 8.45 13.45 2.54
CA LEU A 333 8.28 13.99 3.89
C LEU A 333 6.84 13.86 4.41
N MET A 334 5.85 13.81 3.52
CA MET A 334 4.45 13.63 3.88
C MET A 334 4.16 12.17 4.25
N VAL A 335 4.25 11.85 5.55
CA VAL A 335 4.10 10.50 6.13
C VAL A 335 3.10 10.43 7.29
N GLN A 336 2.24 11.44 7.45
CA GLN A 336 1.22 11.44 8.50
C GLN A 336 0.21 10.30 8.32
N THR A 337 -0.16 9.66 9.42
CA THR A 337 -1.26 8.71 9.47
C THR A 337 -2.57 9.46 9.66
N GLY A 338 -3.65 9.01 9.00
CA GLY A 338 -4.98 9.58 9.17
C GLY A 338 -5.45 10.50 8.06
N ASP A 339 -4.59 10.77 7.07
CA ASP A 339 -4.93 11.60 5.92
C ASP A 339 -6.16 11.06 5.17
N GLY A 340 -7.19 11.90 5.08
CA GLY A 340 -8.51 11.59 4.51
C GLY A 340 -9.37 10.60 5.33
N LEU A 341 -9.01 10.30 6.58
CA LEU A 341 -9.83 9.46 7.46
C LEU A 341 -10.75 10.29 8.34
N ASP A 342 -11.88 10.69 7.78
CA ASP A 342 -12.93 11.44 8.47
C ASP A 342 -14.31 10.75 8.35
N GLU A 343 -15.35 11.43 8.84
CA GLU A 343 -16.73 11.01 8.74
C GLU A 343 -17.41 11.32 7.40
N TRP A 344 -16.81 12.16 6.55
CA TRP A 344 -17.45 12.86 5.42
C TRP A 344 -17.55 12.00 4.15
N GLN A 345 -18.01 10.78 4.34
CA GLN A 345 -17.99 9.73 3.33
C GLN A 345 -19.35 9.63 2.61
N GLU A 346 -19.85 10.74 2.04
CA GLU A 346 -21.24 10.85 1.55
C GLU A 346 -21.64 9.77 0.54
N VAL A 347 -20.81 9.55 -0.49
CA VAL A 347 -21.08 8.53 -1.51
C VAL A 347 -21.07 7.13 -0.89
N THR A 348 -20.12 6.84 0.01
CA THR A 348 -20.07 5.57 0.75
C THR A 348 -21.31 5.39 1.63
N ARG A 349 -21.74 6.43 2.33
CA ARG A 349 -22.97 6.41 3.15
C ARG A 349 -24.20 6.12 2.31
N TRP A 350 -24.30 6.72 1.12
CA TRP A 350 -25.38 6.44 0.18
C TRP A 350 -25.33 4.99 -0.32
N ILE A 351 -24.17 4.47 -0.73
CA ILE A 351 -24.04 3.09 -1.20
C ILE A 351 -24.47 2.09 -0.12
N PHE A 352 -24.00 2.29 1.11
CA PHE A 352 -24.38 1.41 2.22
C PHE A 352 -25.88 1.46 2.52
N ARG A 353 -26.51 2.62 2.41
CA ARG A 353 -27.95 2.77 2.63
C ARG A 353 -28.77 2.18 1.48
N ALA A 354 -28.33 2.34 0.24
CA ALA A 354 -29.10 2.01 -0.95
C ALA A 354 -28.95 0.55 -1.40
N PHE A 355 -27.78 -0.06 -1.18
CA PHE A 355 -27.45 -1.37 -1.76
C PHE A 355 -27.07 -2.45 -0.75
N MET A 356 -26.80 -2.12 0.51
CA MET A 356 -26.42 -3.11 1.52
C MET A 356 -27.63 -3.51 2.36
N ALA A 357 -27.63 -4.74 2.88
CA ALA A 357 -28.66 -5.20 3.80
C ALA A 357 -28.73 -4.29 5.04
N ASP A 358 -29.93 -4.13 5.61
CA ASP A 358 -30.16 -3.21 6.73
C ASP A 358 -29.19 -3.42 7.89
N GLY A 359 -28.91 -4.67 8.26
CA GLY A 359 -27.94 -4.97 9.32
C GLY A 359 -26.52 -4.45 9.02
N MET A 360 -26.09 -4.52 7.75
CA MET A 360 -24.80 -4.00 7.29
C MET A 360 -24.78 -2.47 7.31
N HIS A 361 -25.85 -1.84 6.82
CA HIS A 361 -26.00 -0.40 6.87
C HIS A 361 -25.96 0.13 8.31
N GLN A 362 -26.67 -0.53 9.24
CA GLN A 362 -26.69 -0.14 10.65
C GLN A 362 -25.34 -0.36 11.33
N ALA A 363 -24.63 -1.45 11.01
CA ALA A 363 -23.27 -1.67 11.52
C ALA A 363 -22.32 -0.56 11.06
N PHE A 364 -22.36 -0.20 9.78
CA PHE A 364 -21.59 0.92 9.22
C PHE A 364 -21.96 2.27 9.86
N ALA A 365 -23.25 2.60 9.96
CA ALA A 365 -23.71 3.84 10.59
C ALA A 365 -23.43 3.90 12.11
N GLY A 366 -23.31 2.73 12.75
CA GLY A 366 -22.95 2.57 14.15
C GLY A 366 -21.45 2.76 14.43
N ALA A 367 -20.61 2.70 13.41
CA ALA A 367 -19.16 2.78 13.54
C ALA A 367 -18.69 4.13 14.10
N LYS A 368 -17.59 4.12 14.84
CA LYS A 368 -17.03 5.32 15.49
C LYS A 368 -16.63 6.40 14.47
N GLN A 369 -16.01 6.02 13.35
CA GLN A 369 -15.65 6.91 12.23
C GLN A 369 -16.90 7.65 11.73
N GLN A 370 -18.00 6.94 11.52
CA GLN A 370 -19.26 7.51 11.00
C GLN A 370 -19.98 8.39 12.02
N ARG A 371 -19.59 8.29 13.30
CA ARG A 371 -20.06 9.09 14.44
C ARG A 371 -19.02 10.15 14.88
N GLN A 372 -18.16 10.60 13.96
CA GLN A 372 -17.21 11.71 14.18
C GLN A 372 -16.21 11.46 15.31
N LYS A 373 -15.75 10.21 15.46
CA LYS A 373 -14.73 9.86 16.47
C LYS A 373 -13.33 9.66 15.90
N THR A 374 -13.17 9.62 14.58
CA THR A 374 -11.87 9.77 13.90
C THR A 374 -11.58 11.28 13.78
N THR A 375 -11.13 11.87 14.88
CA THR A 375 -10.88 13.31 14.98
C THR A 375 -9.43 13.64 14.59
N GLN A 376 -9.18 14.90 14.26
CA GLN A 376 -7.82 15.39 14.05
C GLN A 376 -6.92 15.14 15.28
N ASP A 377 -7.42 15.42 16.49
CA ASP A 377 -6.68 15.18 17.74
C ASP A 377 -6.20 13.72 17.92
N LEU A 378 -6.99 12.75 17.44
CA LEU A 378 -6.60 11.33 17.48
C LEU A 378 -5.36 11.10 16.61
N PHE A 379 -5.38 11.62 15.39
CA PHE A 379 -4.28 11.45 14.45
C PHE A 379 -3.07 12.31 14.84
N ASP A 380 -3.26 13.51 15.38
CA ASP A 380 -2.18 14.33 15.93
C ASP A 380 -1.45 13.56 17.03
N ALA A 381 -2.18 12.95 17.97
CA ALA A 381 -1.61 12.13 19.03
C ALA A 381 -0.85 10.90 18.50
N LEU A 382 -1.39 10.22 17.48
CA LEU A 382 -0.69 9.09 16.83
C LEU A 382 0.57 9.56 16.09
N ASN A 383 0.49 10.70 15.42
CA ASN A 383 1.58 11.25 14.61
C ASN A 383 2.73 11.81 15.45
N LEU A 384 2.54 12.06 16.76
CA LEU A 384 3.65 12.27 17.71
C LEU A 384 4.63 11.09 17.72
N ILE A 385 4.17 9.88 17.37
CA ILE A 385 5.00 8.67 17.29
C ILE A 385 5.25 8.28 15.84
N HIS A 386 4.19 8.17 15.02
CA HIS A 386 4.29 7.60 13.68
C HIS A 386 5.21 8.39 12.76
N VAL A 387 5.15 9.74 12.79
CA VAL A 387 5.94 10.59 11.89
C VAL A 387 7.44 10.55 12.27
N PRO A 388 7.85 10.76 13.54
CA PRO A 388 9.26 10.58 13.92
C PRO A 388 9.78 9.18 13.63
N VAL A 389 9.01 8.12 13.93
CA VAL A 389 9.42 6.74 13.64
C VAL A 389 9.61 6.52 12.13
N ALA A 390 8.72 7.05 11.30
CA ALA A 390 8.82 6.95 9.85
C ALA A 390 10.11 7.61 9.33
N HIS A 391 10.41 8.85 9.73
CA HIS A 391 11.63 9.54 9.31
C HIS A 391 12.90 8.88 9.83
N LEU A 392 12.95 8.51 11.11
CA LEU A 392 14.10 7.84 11.71
C LEU A 392 14.34 6.47 11.08
N SER A 393 13.28 5.71 10.77
CA SER A 393 13.40 4.43 10.06
C SER A 393 13.86 4.62 8.62
N GLY A 394 13.40 5.67 7.93
CA GLY A 394 13.85 6.02 6.58
C GLY A 394 15.34 6.31 6.53
N LEU A 395 15.86 7.12 7.47
CA LEU A 395 17.30 7.33 7.64
C LEU A 395 18.02 6.05 8.07
N GLY A 396 17.38 5.26 8.92
CA GLY A 396 17.86 3.96 9.37
C GLY A 396 18.13 2.98 8.22
N LEU A 397 17.36 3.02 7.13
CA LEU A 397 17.63 2.19 5.94
C LEU A 397 19.02 2.45 5.36
N ILE A 398 19.46 3.72 5.32
CA ILE A 398 20.80 4.09 4.83
C ILE A 398 21.87 3.50 5.76
N LEU A 399 21.65 3.61 7.07
CA LEU A 399 22.56 3.05 8.08
C LEU A 399 22.63 1.52 7.98
N VAL A 400 21.50 0.84 7.81
CA VAL A 400 21.43 -0.61 7.62
C VAL A 400 22.12 -1.03 6.32
N ALA A 401 21.94 -0.28 5.24
CA ALA A 401 22.61 -0.54 3.97
C ALA A 401 24.14 -0.49 4.11
N VAL A 402 24.66 0.56 4.75
CA VAL A 402 26.09 0.75 5.00
C VAL A 402 26.64 -0.29 5.97
N TRP A 403 25.94 -0.55 7.08
CA TRP A 403 26.32 -1.56 8.08
C TRP A 403 26.34 -2.96 7.49
N GLY A 404 25.29 -3.34 6.75
CA GLY A 404 25.20 -4.64 6.10
C GLY A 404 26.33 -4.84 5.09
N PHE A 405 26.66 -3.80 4.32
CA PHE A 405 27.80 -3.85 3.39
C PHE A 405 29.14 -4.05 4.12
N ARG A 406 29.40 -3.27 5.17
CA ARG A 406 30.65 -3.35 5.96
C ARG A 406 30.83 -4.67 6.71
N THR A 407 29.73 -5.30 7.12
CA THR A 407 29.74 -6.56 7.88
C THR A 407 29.63 -7.81 6.98
N GLY A 408 29.61 -7.65 5.66
CA GLY A 408 29.43 -8.75 4.71
C GLY A 408 28.00 -9.28 4.60
N ARG A 409 27.03 -8.70 5.33
CA ARG A 409 25.59 -8.99 5.25
C ARG A 409 24.96 -8.27 4.06
N ARG A 410 25.43 -8.64 2.88
CA ARG A 410 25.00 -8.05 1.59
C ARG A 410 23.50 -8.22 1.35
N ASP A 411 22.89 -9.26 1.90
CA ASP A 411 21.47 -9.53 1.80
C ASP A 411 20.60 -8.49 2.53
N LEU A 412 20.97 -8.11 3.76
CA LEU A 412 20.30 -7.04 4.51
C LEU A 412 20.57 -5.68 3.89
N SER A 413 21.78 -5.47 3.37
CA SER A 413 22.12 -4.25 2.64
C SER A 413 21.25 -4.08 1.39
N ALA A 414 21.12 -5.15 0.60
CA ALA A 414 20.27 -5.17 -0.58
C ALA A 414 18.79 -4.99 -0.23
N LEU A 415 18.28 -5.59 0.86
CA LEU A 415 16.90 -5.39 1.31
C LEU A 415 16.64 -3.92 1.68
N ALA A 416 17.56 -3.30 2.43
CA ALA A 416 17.43 -1.92 2.84
C ALA A 416 17.44 -0.95 1.64
N LEU A 417 18.33 -1.18 0.68
CA LEU A 417 18.37 -0.41 -0.57
C LEU A 417 17.12 -0.65 -1.42
N PHE A 418 16.63 -1.89 -1.50
CA PHE A 418 15.43 -2.22 -2.26
C PHE A 418 14.19 -1.51 -1.70
N VAL A 419 14.01 -1.50 -0.37
CA VAL A 419 12.93 -0.75 0.28
C VAL A 419 13.12 0.75 0.12
N LEU A 420 14.34 1.27 0.26
CA LEU A 420 14.61 2.71 0.05
C LEU A 420 14.24 3.15 -1.38
N ILE A 421 14.59 2.36 -2.39
CA ILE A 421 14.23 2.60 -3.79
C ILE A 421 12.71 2.51 -3.96
N ALA A 422 12.03 1.57 -3.31
CA ALA A 422 10.57 1.46 -3.35
C ALA A 422 9.89 2.71 -2.75
N LEU A 423 10.42 3.25 -1.65
CA LEU A 423 9.92 4.47 -1.01
C LEU A 423 10.11 5.70 -1.90
N ILE A 424 11.29 5.87 -2.51
CA ILE A 424 11.56 6.97 -3.44
C ILE A 424 10.70 6.83 -4.70
N GLY A 425 10.58 5.62 -5.24
CA GLY A 425 9.74 5.32 -6.40
C GLY A 425 8.27 5.62 -6.14
N ASN A 426 7.73 5.23 -4.98
CA ASN A 426 6.37 5.58 -4.60
C ASN A 426 6.19 7.09 -4.43
N ALA A 427 7.15 7.78 -3.82
CA ALA A 427 7.08 9.23 -3.68
C ALA A 427 7.09 9.95 -5.04
N PHE A 428 7.92 9.47 -5.97
CA PHE A 428 7.95 9.98 -7.35
C PHE A 428 6.63 9.73 -8.07
N ILE A 429 6.12 8.49 -8.05
CA ILE A 429 4.89 8.13 -8.76
C ILE A 429 3.71 8.95 -8.27
N ASN A 430 3.48 9.07 -6.96
CA ASN A 430 2.29 9.78 -6.48
C ASN A 430 2.51 11.30 -6.41
N GLY A 431 3.70 11.78 -6.07
CA GLY A 431 4.00 13.21 -6.02
C GLY A 431 4.08 13.86 -7.40
N ALA A 432 4.74 13.22 -8.37
CA ALA A 432 4.96 13.78 -9.70
C ALA A 432 3.80 13.53 -10.69
N LEU A 433 3.02 12.45 -10.52
CA LEU A 433 1.94 12.08 -11.46
C LEU A 433 0.53 12.27 -10.89
N SER A 434 0.40 12.51 -9.59
CA SER A 434 -0.80 13.02 -8.92
C SER A 434 -0.35 14.24 -8.11
N ASN A 435 -0.71 14.36 -6.86
CA ASN A 435 -0.35 15.45 -5.96
C ASN A 435 0.13 14.87 -4.62
N PRO A 436 1.06 15.53 -3.91
CA PRO A 436 1.55 15.03 -2.64
C PRO A 436 0.45 14.91 -1.57
N HIS A 437 0.34 13.75 -0.94
CA HIS A 437 -0.56 13.45 0.17
C HIS A 437 0.14 12.55 1.19
N ASP A 438 -0.08 12.80 2.49
CA ASP A 438 0.49 12.02 3.58
C ASP A 438 0.17 10.52 3.48
N ARG A 439 -1.05 10.22 3.03
CA ARG A 439 -1.52 8.85 2.80
C ARG A 439 -0.57 8.03 1.94
N TYR A 440 -0.03 8.61 0.87
CA TYR A 440 0.69 7.86 -0.16
C TYR A 440 2.02 7.29 0.32
N GLN A 441 2.74 8.00 1.18
CA GLN A 441 4.00 7.51 1.73
C GLN A 441 3.79 6.79 3.06
N SER A 442 2.84 7.24 3.89
CA SER A 442 2.49 6.60 5.16
C SER A 442 2.07 5.12 4.98
N ARG A 443 1.35 4.77 3.91
CA ARG A 443 0.95 3.38 3.62
C ARG A 443 2.12 2.41 3.38
N ILE A 444 3.30 2.90 3.00
CA ILE A 444 4.45 2.06 2.63
C ILE A 444 5.65 2.23 3.59
N VAL A 445 5.77 3.36 4.28
CA VAL A 445 6.96 3.70 5.09
C VAL A 445 7.21 2.74 6.27
N TRP A 446 6.19 2.02 6.73
CA TRP A 446 6.35 0.99 7.77
C TRP A 446 7.31 -0.15 7.36
N LEU A 447 7.54 -0.36 6.05
CA LEU A 447 8.59 -1.27 5.57
C LEU A 447 9.99 -0.84 6.03
N ALA A 448 10.25 0.47 6.14
CA ALA A 448 11.50 0.98 6.69
C ALA A 448 11.66 0.54 8.15
N THR A 449 10.61 0.70 8.96
CA THR A 449 10.59 0.29 10.37
C THR A 449 10.78 -1.22 10.50
N LEU A 450 10.12 -2.01 9.64
CA LEU A 450 10.30 -3.46 9.58
C LEU A 450 11.76 -3.85 9.30
N VAL A 451 12.40 -3.26 8.28
CA VAL A 451 13.77 -3.60 7.89
C VAL A 451 14.80 -3.13 8.92
N VAL A 452 14.62 -1.94 9.50
CA VAL A 452 15.48 -1.44 10.58
C VAL A 452 15.35 -2.31 11.83
N GLY A 453 14.12 -2.68 12.21
CA GLY A 453 13.87 -3.60 13.31
C GLY A 453 14.48 -4.98 13.07
N LEU A 454 14.35 -5.52 11.85
CA LEU A 454 15.00 -6.75 11.39
C LEU A 454 16.52 -6.69 11.60
N ALA A 455 17.17 -5.63 11.12
CA ALA A 455 18.61 -5.46 11.25
C ALA A 455 19.04 -5.35 12.73
N ALA A 456 18.29 -4.63 13.55
CA ALA A 456 18.54 -4.50 14.99
C ALA A 456 18.41 -5.86 15.71
N LEU A 457 17.32 -6.60 15.47
CA LEU A 457 17.13 -7.94 16.02
C LEU A 457 18.27 -8.89 15.65
N ARG A 458 18.75 -8.80 14.41
CA ARG A 458 19.85 -9.61 13.90
C ARG A 458 21.21 -9.21 14.47
N ALA A 459 21.42 -7.94 14.78
CA ALA A 459 22.65 -7.47 15.40
C ALA A 459 22.78 -7.98 16.84
N VAL A 460 21.66 -8.12 17.55
CA VAL A 460 21.61 -8.59 18.94
C VAL A 460 21.60 -10.13 19.05
N THR A 461 21.23 -10.84 17.98
CA THR A 461 21.23 -12.31 17.95
C THR A 461 22.39 -12.87 17.13
N PRO A 462 23.49 -13.34 17.77
CA PRO A 462 24.57 -13.99 17.05
C PRO A 462 24.06 -15.28 16.36
N PRO A 463 24.66 -15.68 15.22
CA PRO A 463 24.29 -16.91 14.55
C PRO A 463 24.41 -18.10 15.51
N ARG A 464 23.42 -18.99 15.49
CA ARG A 464 23.52 -20.28 16.18
C ARG A 464 24.72 -21.02 15.59
N SER A 465 25.81 -21.09 16.36
CA SER A 465 26.91 -22.01 16.11
C SER A 465 26.38 -23.44 16.30
N GLY A 466 26.06 -24.14 15.21
CA GLY A 466 25.68 -25.56 15.29
C GLY A 466 24.74 -26.03 14.18
N ALA A 467 25.29 -26.24 12.99
CA ALA A 467 24.89 -27.26 12.01
C ALA A 467 25.97 -27.34 10.92
N ALA A 468 27.20 -27.59 11.34
CA ALA A 468 28.22 -28.18 10.49
C ALA A 468 28.53 -29.52 11.13
N GLY A 469 28.14 -30.59 10.43
CA GLY A 469 28.11 -31.98 10.90
C GLY A 469 27.09 -32.74 10.10
#